data_AF-A0A5C5TAL3-F1
#
_entry.id   AF-A0A5C5TAL3-F1
#
_cell.length_a   1.000
_cell.length_b   1.000
_cell.length_c   1.000
_cell.angle_alpha   90.00
_cell.angle_beta   90.00
_cell.angle_gamma   90.00
#
_symmetry.space_group_name_H-M   'P 1'
#
loop_
_entity.id
_entity.type
_entity.pdbx_description
1 polymer ?
#
loop_
_entity_poly.entity_id
_entity_poly.type
_entity_poly.pdbx_seq_one_letter_code
_entity_poly.pdbx_strand_id
1 'polypeptide(L)' 'MKALLVAFIYFTPFIVIGVVVKMIMKQRMKGSSLSDIQQMAGPNRRRRRLFLLGIWRNED' A
#
# COMPACT_ATOMS: atom_id res chain seq x y z
N MET A 1 5.88 27.49 -21.98
CA MET A 1 7.02 26.55 -21.79
C MET A 1 7.67 26.62 -20.41
N LYS A 2 7.64 27.75 -19.67
CA LYS A 2 8.26 27.84 -18.32
C LYS A 2 7.47 27.16 -17.19
N ALA A 3 6.14 27.20 -17.24
CA ALA A 3 5.27 26.67 -16.17
C ALA A 3 5.41 25.15 -15.97
N LEU A 4 5.44 24.37 -17.07
CA LEU A 4 5.62 22.92 -17.00
C LEU A 4 6.99 22.52 -16.44
N LEU A 5 8.05 23.26 -16.80
CA LEU A 5 9.40 23.03 -16.30
C LEU A 5 9.49 23.31 -14.79
N VAL A 6 8.88 24.41 -14.33
CA VAL A 6 8.80 24.74 -12.90
C VAL A 6 8.02 23.65 -12.15
N ALA A 7 6.86 23.24 -12.67
CA ALA A 7 6.08 22.16 -12.08
C ALA A 7 6.92 20.87 -11.96
N PHE A 8 7.64 20.49 -13.01
CA PHE A 8 8.48 19.30 -12.97
C PHE A 8 9.55 19.41 -11.87
N ILE A 9 10.32 20.50 -11.82
CA ILE A 9 11.35 20.72 -10.80
C ILE A 9 10.78 20.59 -9.38
N TYR A 10 9.61 21.17 -9.13
CA TYR A 10 8.99 21.12 -7.79
C TYR A 10 8.37 19.75 -7.46
N PHE A 11 7.77 19.04 -8.43
CA PHE A 11 7.09 17.77 -8.19
C PHE A 11 8.00 16.54 -8.24
N THR A 12 9.09 16.59 -9.02
CA THR A 12 10.08 15.49 -9.12
C THR A 12 10.55 14.97 -7.76
N PRO A 13 10.98 15.81 -6.77
CA PRO A 13 11.45 15.27 -5.49
C PRO A 13 10.35 14.48 -4.75
N PHE A 14 9.10 14.94 -4.77
CA PHE A 14 7.99 14.21 -4.15
C PHE A 14 7.73 12.86 -4.83
N ILE A 15 7.78 12.84 -6.16
CA ILE A 15 7.64 11.60 -6.94
C ILE A 15 8.78 10.65 -6.63
N VAL A 16 10.03 11.14 -6.61
CA VAL A 16 11.22 10.33 -6.28
C VAL A 16 11.09 9.73 -4.88
N ILE A 17 10.72 10.53 -3.87
CA ILE A 17 10.51 10.05 -2.50
C ILE A 17 9.45 8.95 -2.48
N GLY A 18 8.30 9.17 -3.12
CA GLY A 18 7.22 8.18 -3.18
C GLY A 18 7.66 6.87 -3.83
N VAL A 19 8.42 6.94 -4.93
CA VAL A 19 8.96 5.75 -5.62
C VAL A 19 9.96 5.01 -4.73
N VAL A 20 10.88 5.73 -4.06
CA VAL A 20 11.87 5.14 -3.16
C VAL A 20 11.20 4.43 -1.98
N VAL A 21 10.25 5.09 -1.31
CA VAL A 21 9.49 4.51 -0.20
C VAL A 21 8.75 3.25 -0.67
N LYS A 22 8.06 3.31 -1.82
CA LYS A 22 7.35 2.17 -2.39
C LYS A 22 8.29 1.00 -2.69
N MET A 23 9.47 1.27 -3.22
CA MET A 23 10.46 0.24 -3.52
C MET A 23 11.01 -0.42 -2.24
N ILE A 24 11.33 0.38 -1.23
CA ILE A 24 11.76 -0.13 0.09
C ILE A 24 10.66 -0.99 0.72
N MET A 25 9.41 -0.51 0.73
CA MET A 25 8.28 -1.29 1.25
C MET A 25 8.09 -2.60 0.49
N LYS A 26 8.10 -2.56 -0.85
CA LYS A 26 7.98 -3.75 -1.69
C LYS A 26 9.10 -4.75 -1.40
N GLN A 27 10.33 -4.28 -1.18
CA GLN A 27 11.46 -5.14 -0.87
C GLN A 27 11.37 -5.73 0.55
N ARG A 28 10.99 -4.93 1.56
CA ARG A 28 10.80 -5.40 2.94
C ARG A 28 9.60 -6.35 3.07
N MET A 29 8.56 -6.17 2.26
CA MET A 29 7.38 -7.04 2.20
C MET A 29 7.58 -8.23 1.25
N LYS A 30 8.73 -8.35 0.58
CA LYS A 30 9.02 -9.47 -0.31
C LYS A 30 9.32 -10.70 0.55
N GLY A 31 8.30 -11.54 0.74
CA GLY A 31 8.35 -12.70 1.63
C GLY A 31 7.49 -12.57 2.88
N SER A 32 6.86 -11.42 3.12
CA SER A 32 5.82 -11.33 4.15
C SER A 32 4.59 -12.10 3.68
N SER A 33 4.18 -13.08 4.47
CA SER A 33 2.94 -13.83 4.25
C SER A 33 1.74 -12.92 4.46
N LEU A 34 0.59 -13.28 3.88
CA LEU A 34 -0.66 -12.55 4.10
C LEU A 34 -0.99 -12.45 5.60
N SER A 35 -0.61 -13.47 6.38
CA SER A 35 -0.74 -13.50 7.84
C SER A 35 0.11 -12.44 8.55
N ASP A 36 1.32 -12.14 8.08
CA ASP A 36 2.18 -11.11 8.69
C ASP A 36 1.58 -9.71 8.50
N ILE A 37 1.02 -9.46 7.32
CA ILE A 37 0.31 -8.20 7.02
C ILE A 37 -0.97 -8.09 7.86
N GLN A 38 -1.66 -9.21 8.08
CA GLN A 38 -2.84 -9.25 8.94
C GLN A 38 -2.50 -9.03 10.43
N GLN A 39 -1.37 -9.53 10.91
CA GLN A 39 -0.89 -9.26 12.28
C GLN A 39 -0.51 -7.78 12.47
N MET A 40 0.08 -7.14 11.45
CA MET A 40 0.39 -5.71 11.49
C MET A 40 -0.85 -4.80 11.48
N ALA A 41 -2.00 -5.29 11.01
CA ALA A 41 -3.25 -4.52 11.03
C ALA A 41 -3.82 -4.30 12.45
N GLY A 42 -3.32 -5.04 13.45
CA GLY A 42 -3.71 -4.92 14.85
C GLY A 42 -5.20 -5.21 15.13
N PRO A 43 -5.66 -5.07 16.39
CA PRO A 43 -7.04 -5.31 16.78
C PRO A 43 -8.07 -4.37 16.12
N ASN A 44 -7.61 -3.36 15.38
CA ASN A 44 -8.45 -2.38 14.69
C ASN A 44 -8.84 -2.79 13.25
N ARG A 45 -8.63 -4.07 12.90
CA ARG A 45 -9.09 -4.64 11.64
C ARG A 45 -10.62 -4.64 11.61
N ARG A 46 -11.21 -3.75 10.81
CA ARG A 46 -12.66 -3.69 10.55
C ARG A 46 -13.12 -5.06 10.05
N ARG A 47 -14.04 -5.74 10.75
CA ARG A 47 -14.63 -7.02 10.31
C ARG A 47 -15.15 -6.86 8.88
N ARG A 48 -14.63 -7.67 7.96
CA ARG A 48 -15.02 -7.63 6.55
C ARG A 48 -15.84 -8.85 6.23
N ARG A 49 -17.02 -8.64 5.65
CA ARG A 49 -17.81 -9.70 5.04
C ARG A 49 -17.20 -9.98 3.66
N LEU A 50 -16.59 -11.15 3.50
CA LEU A 50 -15.91 -11.55 2.27
C LEU A 50 -16.79 -12.57 1.53
N PHE A 51 -16.88 -12.42 0.21
CA PHE A 51 -17.52 -13.41 -0.66
C PHE A 51 -16.44 -14.29 -1.26
N LEU A 52 -16.34 -15.53 -0.82
CA LEU A 52 -15.38 -16.51 -1.30
C LEU A 52 -16.14 -17.69 -1.91
N LEU A 53 -15.92 -17.95 -3.20
CA LEU A 53 -16.43 -19.14 -3.90
C LEU A 53 -17.95 -19.35 -3.78
N GLY A 54 -18.74 -18.27 -3.82
CA GLY A 54 -20.20 -18.35 -3.73
C GLY A 54 -20.76 -18.25 -2.31
N ILE A 55 -19.92 -18.15 -1.29
CA ILE A 55 -20.34 -18.13 0.12
C ILE A 55 -19.87 -16.84 0.79
N TRP A 56 -20.79 -16.18 1.49
CA TRP A 56 -20.47 -15.03 2.33
C TRP A 56 -19.92 -15.52 3.68
N ARG A 57 -18.69 -15.13 4.01
CA ARG A 57 -18.05 -15.42 5.30
C ARG A 57 -17.70 -14.12 6.02
N ASN A 58 -18.09 -14.01 7.28
CA ASN A 58 -17.61 -12.96 8.16
C ASN A 58 -16.27 -13.42 8.75
N GLU A 59 -15.24 -12.57 8.66
CA GLU A 59 -14.05 -12.76 9.50
C GLU A 59 -14.40 -12.31 10.92
N ASP A 60 -14.33 -13.24 11.88
CA ASP A 60 -14.52 -12.99 13.32
C ASP A 60 -13.24 -12.50 13.99
#